data_AF-A0A2Z6E277-F1
#
_entry.id   AF-A0A2Z6E277-F1
#
_cell.length_a   1.000
_cell.length_b   1.000
_cell.length_c   1.000
_cell.angle_alpha   90.00
_cell.angle_beta   90.00
_cell.angle_gamma   90.00
#
_symmetry.space_group_name_H-M   'P 1'
#
loop_
_entity.id
_entity.type
_entity.pdbx_description
1 polymer ?
#
loop_
_entity_poly.entity_id
_entity_poly.type
_entity_poly.pdbx_seq_one_letter_code
_entity_poly.pdbx_strand_id
1 'polypeptide(L)'
;MIAAGERFAAQVLPGLLRGEAMERLAWHQARGDRVIVVSGALEIFLAPWCRLHRLELLGSRLESRDGRLTGRHLGAQCVQEEKARRVRECVALADFECIHAYVDTHEDHALLRLAHEPWYRGRRWQATQDVASS
;
A
#
# COMPACT_ATOMS: atom_id res chain seq x y z
N MET A 1 -3.51 22.49 5.71
CA MET A 1 -3.01 21.15 6.14
C MET A 1 -2.32 20.36 5.02
N ILE A 2 -2.48 20.73 3.74
CA ILE A 2 -1.75 20.13 2.59
C ILE A 2 -0.21 20.19 2.78
N ALA A 3 0.30 21.29 3.33
CA ALA A 3 1.74 21.52 3.50
C ALA A 3 2.49 20.48 4.38
N ALA A 4 1.81 19.84 5.35
CA ALA A 4 2.47 18.86 6.21
C ALA A 4 2.67 17.51 5.50
N GLY A 5 1.67 17.07 4.72
CA GLY A 5 1.75 15.88 3.90
C GLY A 5 2.79 16.02 2.79
N GLU A 6 2.80 17.17 2.10
CA GLU A 6 3.80 17.47 1.06
C GLU A 6 5.21 17.49 1.62
N ARG A 7 5.42 18.13 2.78
CA ARG A 7 6.73 18.14 3.44
C ARG A 7 7.18 16.72 3.82
N PHE A 8 6.30 15.91 4.41
CA PHE A 8 6.64 14.52 4.73
C PHE A 8 7.03 13.73 3.47
N ALA A 9 6.21 13.82 2.42
CA ALA A 9 6.45 13.14 1.15
C ALA A 9 7.74 13.58 0.46
N ALA A 10 8.12 14.86 0.58
CA ALA A 10 9.30 15.41 -0.08
C ALA A 10 10.60 15.22 0.74
N GLN A 11 10.53 15.29 2.08
CA GLN A 11 11.72 15.38 2.93
C GLN A 11 11.97 14.13 3.77
N VAL A 12 10.93 13.38 4.14
CA VAL A 12 11.05 12.25 5.07
C VAL A 12 10.89 10.93 4.33
N LEU A 13 9.81 10.79 3.56
CA LEU A 13 9.47 9.55 2.88
C LEU A 13 10.61 9.01 2.00
N PRO A 14 11.35 9.83 1.20
CA PRO A 14 12.43 9.30 0.36
C PRO A 14 13.53 8.58 1.14
N GLY A 15 13.82 9.01 2.38
CA GLY A 15 14.80 8.36 3.25
C GLY A 15 14.30 7.05 3.87
N LEU A 16 13.00 6.76 3.79
CA LEU A 16 12.39 5.51 4.28
C LEU A 16 12.20 4.47 3.16
N LEU A 17 12.34 4.86 1.89
CA LEU A 17 12.17 3.97 0.76
C LEU A 17 13.38 3.05 0.62
N ARG A 18 13.11 1.74 0.50
CA ARG A 18 14.15 0.75 0.23
C ARG A 18 14.48 0.75 -1.27
N GLY A 19 15.78 0.73 -1.60
CA GLY A 19 16.24 0.70 -3.00
C GLY A 19 15.60 -0.44 -3.81
N GLU A 20 15.60 -1.65 -3.26
CA GLU A 20 14.99 -2.84 -3.88
C GLU A 20 13.49 -2.65 -4.18
N ALA A 21 12.75 -1.93 -3.33
CA ALA A 21 11.34 -1.65 -3.55
C ALA A 21 11.15 -0.65 -4.70
N MET A 22 12.04 0.34 -4.81
CA MET A 22 12.02 1.31 -5.90
C MET A 22 12.44 0.70 -7.24
N GLU A 23 13.41 -0.21 -7.24
CA GLU A 23 13.78 -1.01 -8.41
C GLU A 23 12.60 -1.87 -8.88
N ARG A 24 11.91 -2.51 -7.93
CA ARG A 24 10.74 -3.32 -8.26
C ARG A 24 9.58 -2.48 -8.79
N LEU A 25 9.36 -1.32 -8.21
CA LEU A 25 8.38 -0.36 -8.71
C LEU A 25 8.70 0.04 -10.16
N ALA A 26 9.95 0.41 -10.46
CA ALA A 26 10.37 0.76 -11.80
C ALA A 26 10.20 -0.41 -12.79
N TRP A 27 10.49 -1.64 -12.36
CA TRP A 27 10.28 -2.85 -13.15
C TRP A 27 8.80 -3.05 -13.53
N HIS A 28 7.87 -2.88 -12.59
CA HIS A 28 6.43 -2.94 -12.86
C HIS A 28 5.97 -1.82 -13.80
N GLN A 29 6.43 -0.59 -13.57
CA GLN A 29 6.08 0.55 -14.42
C GLN A 29 6.56 0.37 -15.86
N ALA A 30 7.77 -0.17 -16.07
CA ALA A 30 8.31 -0.44 -17.39
C ALA A 30 7.50 -1.49 -18.17
N ARG A 31 6.81 -2.39 -17.47
CA ARG A 31 5.91 -3.41 -18.04
C ARG A 31 4.50 -2.89 -18.31
N GLY A 32 4.18 -1.68 -17.86
CA GLY A 32 2.82 -1.14 -17.90
C GLY A 32 1.89 -1.75 -16.86
N ASP A 33 2.43 -2.40 -15.82
CA ASP A 33 1.63 -2.98 -14.75
C ASP A 33 0.91 -1.87 -13.97
N ARG A 34 -0.34 -2.13 -13.56
CA ARG A 34 -1.08 -1.25 -12.64
C ARG A 34 -0.53 -1.40 -11.23
N VAL A 35 -0.11 -0.30 -10.60
CA VAL A 35 0.51 -0.33 -9.27
C VAL A 35 -0.33 0.43 -8.25
N ILE A 36 -0.69 -0.26 -7.17
CA ILE A 36 -1.47 0.27 -6.05
C ILE A 36 -0.63 0.17 -4.77
N VAL A 37 -0.43 1.30 -4.09
CA VAL A 37 0.16 1.36 -2.75
C VAL A 37 -0.93 1.14 -1.72
N VAL A 38 -0.76 0.16 -0.84
CA VAL A 38 -1.73 -0.16 0.21
C VAL A 38 -1.08 -0.01 1.58
N SER A 39 -1.53 0.96 2.38
CA SER A 39 -0.85 1.34 3.63
C SER A 39 -1.81 1.65 4.77
N GLY A 40 -1.42 1.33 6.00
CA GLY A 40 -2.14 1.76 7.20
C GLY A 40 -1.97 3.24 7.53
N ALA A 41 -0.96 3.89 6.96
CA ALA A 41 -0.71 5.31 7.14
C ALA A 41 -1.84 6.17 6.55
N LEU A 42 -1.91 7.43 7.00
CA LEU A 42 -2.89 8.37 6.48
C LEU A 42 -2.60 8.72 5.02
N GLU A 43 -3.62 8.69 4.16
CA GLU A 43 -3.46 9.00 2.73
C GLU A 43 -2.83 10.37 2.50
N ILE A 44 -3.11 11.36 3.35
CA ILE A 44 -2.56 12.72 3.22
C ILE A 44 -1.01 12.75 3.22
N PHE A 45 -0.35 11.79 3.86
CA PHE A 45 1.11 11.70 3.89
C PHE A 45 1.71 11.04 2.67
N LEU A 46 1.00 10.08 2.07
CA LEU A 46 1.50 9.28 0.94
C LEU A 46 1.00 9.79 -0.41
N ALA A 47 -0.15 10.47 -0.46
CA ALA A 47 -0.79 10.92 -1.69
C ALA A 47 0.11 11.84 -2.53
N PRO A 48 0.87 12.80 -1.98
CA PRO A 48 1.76 13.62 -2.80
C PRO A 48 2.83 12.79 -3.51
N TRP A 49 3.42 11.82 -2.82
CA TRP A 49 4.41 10.91 -3.39
C TRP A 49 3.79 9.96 -4.41
N CYS A 50 2.63 9.38 -4.11
CA CYS A 50 1.93 8.51 -5.07
C CYS A 50 1.57 9.28 -6.35
N ARG A 51 1.12 10.54 -6.25
CA ARG A 51 0.87 11.39 -7.44
C ARG A 51 2.13 11.64 -8.25
N LEU A 52 3.25 11.96 -7.60
CA LEU A 52 4.54 12.17 -8.27
C LEU A 52 4.95 10.94 -9.09
N HIS A 53 4.76 9.75 -8.52
CA HIS A 53 5.11 8.48 -9.14
C HIS A 53 3.98 7.84 -9.97
N ARG A 54 2.84 8.53 -10.13
CA ARG A 54 1.63 8.05 -10.85
C ARG A 54 1.13 6.69 -10.34
N LEU A 55 1.06 6.56 -9.02
CA LEU A 55 0.60 5.37 -8.31
C LEU A 55 -0.78 5.59 -7.73
N GLU A 56 -1.57 4.54 -7.69
CA GLU A 56 -2.81 4.52 -6.92
C GLU A 56 -2.51 4.29 -5.44
N LEU A 57 -3.40 4.77 -4.57
CA LEU A 57 -3.23 4.72 -3.13
C LEU A 57 -4.51 4.30 -2.42
N LEU A 58 -4.39 3.28 -1.57
CA LEU A 58 -5.40 2.85 -0.62
C LEU A 58 -4.82 3.00 0.79
N GLY A 59 -5.26 4.04 1.51
CA GLY A 59 -4.74 4.34 2.84
C GLY A 59 -5.82 4.67 3.87
N SER A 60 -5.43 4.88 5.12
CA SER A 60 -6.35 5.36 6.14
C SER A 60 -6.77 6.80 5.84
N ARG A 61 -8.08 7.08 5.86
CA ARG A 61 -8.61 8.42 5.61
C ARG A 61 -9.01 9.08 6.91
N LEU A 62 -8.88 10.40 6.97
CA LEU A 62 -9.42 11.21 8.06
C LEU A 62 -10.71 11.88 7.62
N GLU A 63 -11.66 11.98 8.54
CA GLU A 63 -12.86 12.77 8.35
C GLU A 63 -12.47 14.26 8.31
N SER A 64 -13.05 14.97 7.34
CA SER A 64 -12.94 16.42 7.22
C SER A 64 -14.33 17.03 7.32
N ARG A 65 -14.46 18.11 8.10
CA ARG A 65 -15.65 18.95 8.18
C ARG A 65 -15.23 20.38 7.92
N ASP A 66 -15.89 21.04 6.97
CA ASP A 66 -15.60 22.42 6.57
C ASP A 66 -14.11 22.67 6.25
N GLY A 67 -13.48 21.70 5.58
CA GLY A 67 -12.05 21.77 5.20
C GLY A 67 -11.07 21.54 6.35
N ARG A 68 -11.53 21.17 7.54
CA ARG A 68 -10.71 20.87 8.71
C ARG A 68 -10.81 19.40 9.09
N LEU A 69 -9.66 18.77 9.30
CA LEU A 69 -9.59 17.40 9.80
C LEU A 69 -10.14 17.35 11.23
N THR A 70 -11.05 16.41 11.48
CA THR A 70 -11.68 16.26 12.80
C THR A 70 -10.84 15.42 13.77
N GLY A 71 -9.77 14.80 13.26
CA GLY A 71 -8.93 13.83 13.98
C GLY A 71 -9.51 12.42 14.03
N ARG A 72 -10.74 12.21 13.54
CA ARG A 72 -11.35 10.88 13.41
C ARG A 72 -11.03 10.25 12.07
N HIS A 73 -10.98 8.92 12.05
CA HIS A 73 -10.94 8.18 10.79
C HIS A 73 -12.25 8.33 10.02
N LEU A 74 -12.14 8.46 8.70
CA LEU A 74 -13.27 8.31 7.79
C LEU A 74 -13.36 6.84 7.39
N GLY A 75 -14.28 6.12 8.02
CA GLY A 75 -14.40 4.67 7.86
C GLY A 75 -13.33 3.89 8.64
N ALA A 76 -13.11 2.64 8.24
CA ALA A 76 -12.12 1.77 8.87
C ALA A 76 -10.68 2.26 8.63
N GLN A 77 -9.75 1.82 9.48
CA GLN A 77 -8.31 1.98 9.23
C GLN A 77 -7.85 0.94 8.21
N CYS A 78 -6.95 1.30 7.29
CA CYS A 78 -6.46 0.42 6.24
C CYS A 78 -5.39 -0.57 6.78
N VAL A 79 -5.80 -1.52 7.62
CA VAL A 79 -4.90 -2.46 8.32
C VAL A 79 -5.36 -3.91 8.16
N GLN A 80 -4.42 -4.85 8.13
CA GLN A 80 -4.72 -6.28 8.11
C GLN A 80 -5.70 -6.67 6.99
N GLU A 81 -6.76 -7.41 7.30
CA GLU A 81 -7.80 -7.83 6.34
C GLU A 81 -8.49 -6.65 5.63
N GLU A 82 -8.55 -5.48 6.25
CA GLU A 82 -9.14 -4.30 5.63
C GLU A 82 -8.35 -3.87 4.38
N LYS A 83 -7.02 -4.09 4.37
CA LYS A 83 -6.21 -3.85 3.16
C LYS A 83 -6.66 -4.76 2.01
N ALA A 84 -6.82 -6.06 2.29
CA ALA A 84 -7.25 -7.01 1.28
C ALA A 84 -8.68 -6.75 0.81
N ARG A 85 -9.58 -6.35 1.73
CA ARG A 85 -10.95 -5.94 1.39
C ARG A 85 -10.96 -4.75 0.42
N ARG A 86 -10.20 -3.69 0.71
CA ARG A 86 -10.12 -2.50 -0.14
C ARG A 86 -9.54 -2.77 -1.53
N VAL A 87 -8.55 -3.66 -1.63
CA VAL A 87 -8.04 -4.07 -2.94
C VAL A 87 -9.14 -4.75 -3.76
N ARG A 88 -9.90 -5.68 -3.17
CA ARG A 88 -11.04 -6.34 -3.85
C ARG A 88 -12.17 -5.39 -4.22
N GLU A 89 -12.38 -4.31 -3.48
CA GLU A 89 -13.35 -3.26 -3.84
C GLU A 89 -12.84 -2.35 -4.95
N CYS A 90 -11.53 -2.12 -4.98
CA CYS A 90 -10.89 -1.24 -5.96
C CYS A 90 -10.77 -1.91 -7.34
N VAL A 91 -10.52 -3.22 -7.37
CA VAL A 91 -10.28 -3.97 -8.60
C VAL A 91 -10.90 -5.37 -8.54
N ALA A 92 -11.36 -5.87 -9.68
CA ALA A 92 -11.68 -7.28 -9.83
C ALA A 92 -10.38 -8.06 -10.06
N LEU A 93 -9.99 -8.91 -9.09
CA LEU A 93 -8.72 -9.66 -9.17
C LEU A 93 -8.65 -10.58 -10.40
N ALA A 94 -9.80 -11.04 -10.89
CA ALA A 94 -9.91 -11.89 -12.07
C ALA A 94 -9.51 -11.17 -13.38
N ASP A 95 -9.45 -9.83 -13.38
CA ASP A 95 -9.04 -9.06 -14.56
C ASP A 95 -7.51 -9.08 -14.77
N PHE A 96 -6.75 -9.68 -13.85
CA PHE A 96 -5.29 -9.70 -13.89
C PHE A 96 -4.76 -11.12 -14.02
N GLU A 97 -4.01 -11.38 -15.10
CA GLU A 97 -3.33 -12.66 -15.31
C GLU A 97 -2.30 -12.96 -14.20
N CYS A 98 -1.65 -11.92 -13.69
CA CYS A 98 -0.68 -12.04 -12.61
C CYS A 98 -0.82 -10.87 -11.63
N ILE A 99 -0.69 -11.17 -10.34
CA ILE A 99 -0.78 -10.20 -9.25
C ILE A 99 0.45 -10.40 -8.39
N HIS A 100 1.22 -9.33 -8.19
CA HIS A 100 2.36 -9.30 -7.31
C HIS A 100 2.00 -8.56 -6.02
N ALA A 101 2.34 -9.13 -4.86
CA ALA A 101 2.21 -8.44 -3.58
C ALA A 101 3.56 -8.38 -2.88
N TYR A 102 3.93 -7.21 -2.38
CA TYR A 102 5.16 -6.96 -1.63
C TYR A 102 4.79 -6.49 -0.24
N VAL A 103 5.16 -7.26 0.78
CA VAL A 103 4.80 -7.03 2.18
C VAL A 103 6.04 -7.17 3.06
N ASP A 104 6.18 -6.33 4.08
CA ASP A 104 7.29 -6.41 5.03
C ASP A 104 6.87 -6.64 6.49
N THR A 105 5.57 -6.60 6.78
CA THR A 105 4.99 -6.85 8.10
C THR A 105 4.00 -8.02 8.08
N HIS A 106 4.00 -8.84 9.14
CA HIS A 106 3.16 -10.05 9.19
C HIS A 106 1.66 -9.72 9.22
N GLU A 107 1.30 -8.56 9.77
CA GLU A 107 -0.09 -8.09 9.85
C GLU A 107 -0.75 -7.98 8.48
N ASP A 108 0.04 -7.84 7.43
CA ASP A 108 -0.42 -7.64 6.05
C ASP A 108 -0.41 -8.93 5.21
N HIS A 109 -0.28 -10.12 5.82
CA HIS A 109 -0.35 -11.41 5.09
C HIS A 109 -1.65 -11.57 4.27
N ALA A 110 -2.72 -10.87 4.65
CA ALA A 110 -3.95 -10.82 3.87
C ALA A 110 -3.74 -10.36 2.42
N LEU A 111 -2.78 -9.44 2.16
CA LEU A 111 -2.42 -9.02 0.80
C LEU A 111 -1.66 -10.10 0.04
N LEU A 112 -0.78 -10.86 0.72
CA LEU A 112 -0.03 -11.97 0.12
C LEU A 112 -0.99 -13.05 -0.39
N ARG A 113 -2.09 -13.30 0.34
CA ARG A 113 -3.14 -14.25 -0.08
C ARG A 113 -3.89 -13.85 -1.34
N LEU A 114 -3.80 -12.59 -1.79
CA LEU A 114 -4.42 -12.14 -3.05
C LEU A 114 -3.53 -12.37 -4.27
N ALA A 115 -2.23 -12.59 -4.06
CA ALA A 115 -1.25 -12.53 -5.13
C ALA A 115 -0.93 -13.91 -5.70
N HIS A 116 -0.71 -13.92 -7.02
CA HIS A 116 -0.05 -15.03 -7.71
C HIS A 116 1.43 -15.09 -7.33
N GLU A 117 2.06 -13.92 -7.19
CA GLU A 117 3.46 -13.71 -6.81
C GLU A 117 3.58 -12.95 -5.47
N PRO A 118 3.37 -13.60 -4.31
CA PRO A 118 3.55 -12.98 -3.00
C PRO A 118 5.00 -12.96 -2.52
N TRP A 119 5.46 -11.79 -2.08
CA TRP A 119 6.80 -11.52 -1.58
C TRP A 119 6.74 -10.96 -0.16
N TYR A 120 7.25 -11.71 0.82
CA TYR A 120 7.38 -11.27 2.19
C TYR A 120 8.84 -10.96 2.51
N ARG A 121 9.13 -9.71 2.91
CA ARG A 121 10.49 -9.24 3.26
C ARG A 121 11.55 -9.61 2.21
N GLY A 122 11.21 -9.41 0.94
CA GLY A 122 12.10 -9.67 -0.20
C GLY A 122 12.22 -11.14 -0.61
N ARG A 123 11.49 -12.06 0.02
CA ARG A 123 11.52 -13.49 -0.30
C ARG A 123 10.16 -13.98 -0.77
N ARG A 124 10.14 -14.97 -1.66
CA ARG A 124 8.90 -15.59 -2.12
C ARG A 124 8.19 -16.23 -0.92
N TRP A 125 6.96 -15.79 -0.67
CA TRP A 125 6.15 -16.31 0.44
C TRP A 125 5.43 -17.59 0.01
N GLN A 126 5.33 -18.54 0.95
CA GLN A 126 4.58 -19.78 0.80
C GLN A 126 3.60 -19.89 1.97
N ALA A 127 2.32 -20.15 1.67
CA ALA A 127 1.25 -20.17 2.67
C ALA A 127 1.46 -21.22 3.78
N THR A 128 2.28 -22.24 3.56
CA THR A 128 2.67 -23.24 4.57
C THR A 128 3.53 -22.71 5.70
N GLN A 129 4.03 -21.45 5.62
CA GLN A 129 4.85 -20.83 6.67
C GLN A 129 4.05 -20.16 7.79
N ASP A 130 2.71 -20.10 7.70
CA ASP A 130 1.86 -19.44 8.71
C ASP A 130 1.65 -20.29 9.99
N VAL A 131 2.04 -21.57 10.02
CA VAL A 131 1.80 -22.48 11.16
C VAL A 131 2.96 -22.45 12.18
N ALA A 132 4.12 -21.86 11.84
CA ALA A 132 5.34 -21.98 12.66
C ALA A 132 5.63 -20.79 13.59
N SER A 133 4.69 -19.86 13.78
CA SER A 133 4.91 -18.68 14.64
C SER A 133 3.66 -18.24 15.38
N SER A 134 2.96 -19.20 16.01
CA SER A 134 2.02 -18.96 17.11
C SER A 134 2.72 -19.18 18.45
#